data_AF-A0A7J3W5T5-F1
#
_entry.id   AF-A0A7J3W5T5-F1
#
_cell.length_a   1.000
_cell.length_b   1.000
_cell.length_c   1.000
_cell.angle_alpha   90.00
_cell.angle_beta   90.00
_cell.angle_gamma   90.00
#
_symmetry.space_group_name_H-M   'P 1'
#
loop_
_entity.id
_entity.type
_entity.pdbx_description
1 polymer ?
#
loop_
_entity_poly.entity_id
_entity_poly.type
_entity_poly.pdbx_seq_one_letter_code
_entity_poly.pdbx_strand_id
1 'polypeptide(L)'
;MLKWDDLFNSRQKLALITFTEKVRLAYNKMIEEGYDKEYAKAVVSYLGLTIGRIADFESNLCRWHPQWEFIPNTFARQALPMSWDYAELNLFSPILTGTWESMFGQVEDVLTHLTQIPPVEFEE
;
A
#
# COMPACT_ATOMS: atom_id res chain seq x y z
N MET A 1 -17.12 9.70 13.16
CA MET A 1 -15.69 9.39 13.03
C MET A 1 -14.97 10.01 14.21
N LEU A 2 -14.65 9.21 15.22
CA LEU A 2 -14.00 9.63 16.47
C LEU A 2 -12.59 9.04 16.61
N LYS A 3 -12.29 7.98 15.85
CA LYS A 3 -11.00 7.28 15.84
C LYS A 3 -10.49 7.08 14.42
N TRP A 4 -9.19 6.84 14.27
CA TRP A 4 -8.56 6.57 12.97
C TRP A 4 -9.07 5.29 12.31
N ASP A 5 -9.49 4.29 13.10
CA ASP A 5 -10.04 3.07 12.54
C ASP A 5 -11.45 3.26 11.98
N ASP A 6 -12.16 4.33 12.35
CA ASP A 6 -13.47 4.66 11.78
C ASP A 6 -13.38 5.10 10.30
N LEU A 7 -12.17 5.39 9.78
CA LEU A 7 -11.93 5.66 8.36
C LEU A 7 -12.04 4.42 7.47
N PHE A 8 -12.08 3.22 8.07
CA PHE A 8 -12.00 1.97 7.34
C PHE A 8 -13.22 1.12 7.63
N ASN A 9 -13.78 0.50 6.60
CA ASN A 9 -14.80 -0.53 6.77
C ASN A 9 -14.15 -1.87 7.18
N SER A 10 -14.96 -2.86 7.58
CA SER A 10 -14.46 -4.16 8.06
C SER A 10 -13.61 -4.90 7.03
N ARG A 11 -13.96 -4.84 5.74
CA ARG A 11 -13.21 -5.47 4.63
C ARG A 11 -11.85 -4.77 4.43
N GLN A 12 -11.84 -3.44 4.43
CA GLN A 12 -10.62 -2.63 4.31
C GLN A 12 -9.66 -2.89 5.47
N LYS A 13 -10.18 -2.94 6.71
CA LYS A 13 -9.39 -3.31 7.89
C LYS A 13 -8.78 -4.69 7.75
N LEU A 14 -9.57 -5.68 7.34
CA LEU A 14 -9.10 -7.04 7.12
C LEU A 14 -7.96 -7.08 6.10
N ALA A 15 -8.13 -6.42 4.96
CA ALA A 15 -7.11 -6.34 3.93
C ALA A 15 -5.80 -5.75 4.47
N LEU A 16 -5.85 -4.56 5.07
CA LEU A 16 -4.65 -3.88 5.61
C LEU A 16 -3.95 -4.71 6.69
N ILE A 17 -4.69 -5.39 7.56
CA ILE A 17 -4.13 -6.31 8.57
C ILE A 17 -3.45 -7.49 7.90
N THR A 18 -4.07 -8.10 6.88
CA THR A 18 -3.48 -9.23 6.14
C THR A 18 -2.17 -8.81 5.45
N PHE A 19 -2.13 -7.69 4.74
CA PHE A 19 -0.88 -7.21 4.14
C PHE A 19 0.21 -6.93 5.18
N THR A 20 -0.16 -6.31 6.30
CA THR A 20 0.76 -6.05 7.42
C THR A 20 1.31 -7.34 8.01
N GLU A 21 0.47 -8.36 8.16
CA GLU A 21 0.90 -9.69 8.59
C GLU A 21 1.90 -10.30 7.61
N LYS A 22 1.64 -10.23 6.30
CA LYS A 22 2.57 -10.75 5.29
C LYS A 22 3.94 -10.06 5.32
N VAL A 23 3.99 -8.76 5.57
CA VAL A 23 5.27 -8.05 5.75
C VAL A 23 6.02 -8.54 6.99
N ARG A 24 5.33 -8.80 8.10
CA ARG A 24 5.95 -9.38 9.31
C ARG A 24 6.46 -10.80 9.07
N LEU A 25 5.72 -11.61 8.32
CA LEU A 25 6.15 -12.95 7.95
C LEU A 25 7.36 -12.92 7.01
N ALA A 26 7.41 -11.96 6.08
CA ALA A 26 8.58 -11.76 5.21
C ALA A 26 9.84 -11.44 6.02
N TYR A 27 9.74 -10.61 7.07
CA TYR A 27 10.85 -10.37 8.00
C TYR A 27 11.35 -11.67 8.61
N ASN A 28 10.46 -12.46 9.22
CA ASN A 28 10.83 -13.72 9.86
C ASN A 28 11.50 -14.68 8.89
N LYS A 29 10.96 -14.81 7.67
CA LYS A 29 11.53 -15.65 6.62
C LYS A 29 12.94 -15.22 6.22
N MET A 30 13.20 -13.92 6.06
CA MET A 30 14.56 -13.42 5.78
C MET A 30 15.54 -13.73 6.92
N ILE A 31 15.09 -13.64 8.19
CA ILE A 31 15.94 -14.01 9.32
C ILE A 31 16.25 -15.52 9.34
N GLU A 32 15.26 -16.36 9.04
CA GLU A 32 15.43 -17.82 8.94
C GLU A 32 16.37 -18.22 7.80
N GLU A 33 16.33 -17.52 6.68
CA GLU A 33 17.23 -17.73 5.53
C GLU A 33 18.65 -17.16 5.74
N GLY A 34 18.90 -16.51 6.89
CA GLY A 34 20.23 -16.03 7.26
C GLY A 34 20.62 -14.66 6.71
N TYR A 35 19.66 -13.86 6.25
CA TYR A 35 19.92 -12.48 5.84
C TYR A 35 20.31 -11.61 7.04
N ASP A 36 21.07 -10.55 6.77
CA ASP A 36 21.42 -9.56 7.80
C ASP A 36 20.16 -8.91 8.39
N LYS A 37 20.16 -8.68 9.71
CA LYS A 37 19.00 -8.15 10.44
C LYS A 37 18.67 -6.71 10.07
N GLU A 38 19.68 -5.86 9.89
CA GLU A 38 19.45 -4.47 9.52
C GLU A 38 19.00 -4.37 8.06
N TYR A 39 19.51 -5.25 7.19
CA TYR A 39 19.00 -5.40 5.83
C TYR A 39 17.52 -5.84 5.81
N ALA A 40 17.18 -6.92 6.52
CA ALA A 40 15.80 -7.40 6.60
C ALA A 40 14.84 -6.32 7.14
N LYS A 41 15.30 -5.55 8.14
CA LYS A 41 14.57 -4.40 8.70
C LYS A 41 14.37 -3.29 7.67
N ALA A 42 15.38 -2.97 6.86
CA ALA A 42 15.26 -1.99 5.78
C ALA A 42 14.22 -2.44 4.75
N VAL A 43 14.28 -3.70 4.29
CA VAL A 43 13.33 -4.27 3.33
C VAL A 43 11.89 -4.15 3.84
N VAL A 44 11.61 -4.61 5.05
CA VAL A 44 10.24 -4.54 5.60
C VAL A 44 9.78 -3.12 5.92
N SER A 45 10.70 -2.18 6.13
CA SER A 45 10.37 -0.75 6.26
C SER A 45 9.83 -0.19 4.94
N TYR A 46 10.45 -0.52 3.80
CA TYR A 46 9.95 -0.12 2.48
C TYR A 46 8.62 -0.79 2.14
N LEU A 47 8.45 -2.09 2.45
CA LEU A 47 7.15 -2.74 2.32
C LEU A 47 6.08 -2.10 3.22
N GLY A 48 6.46 -1.66 4.41
CA GLY A 48 5.59 -0.91 5.31
C GLY A 48 5.17 0.46 4.74
N LEU A 49 6.07 1.16 4.05
CA LEU A 49 5.74 2.40 3.34
C LEU A 49 4.71 2.14 2.24
N THR A 50 4.86 1.05 1.48
CA THR A 50 3.87 0.63 0.48
C THR A 50 2.48 0.45 1.10
N ILE A 51 2.37 -0.24 2.23
CA ILE A 51 1.09 -0.40 2.95
C ILE A 51 0.53 0.94 3.41
N GLY A 52 1.38 1.85 3.90
CA GLY A 52 0.97 3.20 4.29
C GLY A 52 0.35 3.98 3.13
N ARG A 53 0.90 3.83 1.92
CA ARG A 53 0.32 4.43 0.71
C ARG A 53 -0.99 3.76 0.31
N ILE A 54 -1.08 2.44 0.38
CA ILE A 54 -2.32 1.71 0.11
C ILE A 54 -3.45 2.16 1.04
N ALA A 55 -3.15 2.39 2.33
CA ALA A 55 -4.15 2.85 3.30
C ALA A 55 -4.76 4.23 2.95
N ASP A 56 -4.06 5.07 2.18
CA ASP A 56 -4.60 6.34 1.66
C ASP A 56 -5.70 6.10 0.60
N PHE A 57 -5.64 4.99 -0.14
CA PHE A 57 -6.60 4.62 -1.17
C PHE A 57 -7.69 3.65 -0.70
N GLU A 58 -7.52 3.00 0.45
CA GLU A 58 -8.47 2.03 1.02
C GLU A 58 -9.26 2.58 2.22
N SER A 59 -9.75 3.82 2.15
CA SER A 59 -10.64 4.37 3.18
C SER A 59 -12.11 4.42 2.73
N ASN A 60 -13.02 4.64 3.67
CA ASN A 60 -14.43 4.91 3.41
C ASN A 60 -14.70 6.35 2.91
N LEU A 61 -13.65 7.13 2.67
CA LEU A 61 -13.72 8.46 2.08
C LEU A 61 -13.31 8.46 0.60
N CYS A 62 -12.76 7.35 0.11
CA CYS A 62 -12.37 7.17 -1.28
C CYS A 62 -13.59 7.01 -2.18
N ARG A 63 -13.85 8.00 -3.05
CA ARG A 63 -15.03 8.03 -3.94
C ARG A 63 -14.71 7.53 -5.34
N TRP A 64 -15.71 7.14 -6.12
CA TRP A 64 -15.49 6.93 -7.54
C TRP A 64 -15.29 8.28 -8.26
N HIS A 65 -14.24 8.41 -9.09
CA HIS A 65 -14.03 9.58 -9.92
C HIS A 65 -14.69 9.37 -11.30
N PRO A 66 -15.85 9.97 -11.59
CA PRO A 66 -16.65 9.57 -12.76
C PRO A 66 -16.01 9.92 -14.11
N GLN A 67 -15.14 10.94 -14.19
CA GLN A 67 -14.49 11.32 -15.45
C GLN A 67 -13.27 10.46 -15.79
N TRP A 68 -12.64 9.86 -14.79
CA TRP A 68 -11.37 9.14 -14.95
C TRP A 68 -11.47 7.68 -14.56
N GLU A 69 -12.63 7.25 -14.05
CA GLU A 69 -12.95 5.88 -13.72
C GLU A 69 -11.93 5.20 -12.78
N PHE A 70 -11.44 5.97 -11.79
CA PHE A 70 -10.58 5.46 -10.73
C PHE A 70 -10.97 6.00 -9.35
N ILE A 71 -10.31 5.47 -8.32
CA ILE A 71 -10.53 5.82 -6.92
C ILE A 71 -9.42 6.78 -6.48
N PRO A 72 -9.71 8.07 -6.21
CA PRO A 72 -8.75 9.03 -5.71
C PRO A 72 -8.46 8.77 -4.23
N ASN A 73 -7.33 9.30 -3.80
CA ASN A 73 -6.83 9.12 -2.45
C ASN A 73 -7.57 9.99 -1.40
N THR A 74 -7.43 9.60 -0.14
CA THR A 74 -8.09 10.25 1.00
C THR A 74 -7.47 11.61 1.32
N PHE A 75 -6.15 11.72 1.24
CA PHE A 75 -5.40 12.91 1.65
C PHE A 75 -5.12 13.93 0.53
N ALA A 76 -5.98 14.00 -0.49
CA ALA A 76 -5.86 14.96 -1.59
C ALA A 76 -5.90 16.45 -1.14
N ARG A 77 -6.45 16.73 0.04
CA ARG A 77 -6.47 18.05 0.69
C ARG A 77 -6.38 17.92 2.19
N GLN A 78 -6.09 19.02 2.89
CA GLN A 78 -5.99 19.07 4.36
C GLN A 78 -7.36 19.03 5.06
N ALA A 79 -8.23 18.08 4.69
CA ALA A 79 -9.53 17.87 5.31
C ALA A 79 -10.04 16.45 5.04
N LEU A 80 -10.77 15.88 6.01
CA LEU A 80 -11.48 14.60 5.89
C LEU A 80 -13.00 14.86 5.78
N PRO A 81 -13.53 15.14 4.57
CA PRO A 81 -14.94 15.43 4.38
C PRO A 81 -15.79 14.18 4.60
N MET A 82 -17.03 14.37 5.06
CA MET A 82 -18.02 13.29 5.04
C MET A 82 -18.30 12.86 3.60
N SER A 83 -18.27 11.55 3.35
CA SER A 83 -18.72 10.94 2.09
C SER A 83 -19.98 10.12 2.32
N TRP A 84 -20.93 10.20 1.38
CA TRP A 84 -22.16 9.39 1.40
C TRP A 84 -21.92 8.00 0.84
N ASP A 85 -21.13 7.92 -0.22
CA ASP A 85 -20.77 6.69 -0.91
C ASP A 85 -19.25 6.60 -1.02
N TYR A 86 -18.73 5.37 -1.03
CA TYR A 86 -17.33 5.09 -1.25
C TYR A 86 -17.17 3.93 -2.23
N ALA A 87 -16.07 3.93 -2.96
CA ALA A 87 -15.71 2.86 -3.87
C ALA A 87 -14.79 1.86 -3.15
N GLU A 88 -15.03 0.58 -3.36
CA GLU A 88 -14.18 -0.48 -2.84
C GLU A 88 -13.10 -0.84 -3.86
N LEU A 89 -11.84 -0.55 -3.53
CA LEU A 89 -10.72 -0.93 -4.37
C LEU A 89 -10.43 -2.43 -4.26
N ASN A 90 -9.98 -3.02 -5.36
CA ASN A 90 -9.37 -4.34 -5.37
C ASN A 90 -7.86 -4.18 -5.37
N LEU A 91 -7.21 -4.49 -4.25
CA LEU A 91 -5.76 -4.34 -4.06
C LEU A 91 -4.90 -5.18 -4.99
N PHE A 92 -5.47 -6.20 -5.64
CA PHE A 92 -4.79 -7.05 -6.61
C PHE A 92 -5.06 -6.65 -8.07
N SER A 93 -5.80 -5.55 -8.31
CA SER A 93 -6.02 -5.09 -9.68
C SER A 93 -4.70 -4.56 -10.28
N PRO A 94 -4.30 -5.02 -11.48
CA PRO A 94 -3.04 -4.61 -12.10
C PRO A 94 -3.10 -3.20 -12.71
N ILE A 95 -4.31 -2.67 -12.93
CA ILE A 95 -4.50 -1.42 -13.71
C ILE A 95 -4.81 -0.22 -12.81
N LEU A 96 -5.44 -0.46 -11.65
CA LEU A 96 -5.95 0.62 -10.81
C LEU A 96 -4.85 1.26 -9.96
N THR A 97 -4.98 2.57 -9.73
CA THR A 97 -4.13 3.28 -8.77
C THR A 97 -4.55 2.95 -7.34
N GLY A 98 -3.58 2.88 -6.42
CA GLY A 98 -3.81 2.58 -5.00
C GLY A 98 -3.68 1.11 -4.65
N THR A 99 -3.42 0.26 -5.64
CA THR A 99 -3.22 -1.19 -5.48
C THR A 99 -1.82 -1.51 -5.00
N TRP A 100 -1.58 -2.77 -4.66
CA TRP A 100 -0.25 -3.21 -4.24
C TRP A 100 0.81 -2.93 -5.30
N GLU A 101 0.58 -3.37 -6.53
CA GLU A 101 1.53 -3.23 -7.64
C GLU A 101 1.80 -1.75 -7.95
N SER A 102 0.75 -0.93 -8.01
CA SER A 102 0.87 0.51 -8.26
C SER A 102 1.66 1.24 -7.16
N MET A 103 1.39 0.93 -5.89
CA MET A 103 2.06 1.60 -4.76
C MET A 103 3.47 1.09 -4.54
N PHE A 104 3.70 -0.21 -4.75
CA PHE A 104 5.02 -0.83 -4.67
C PHE A 104 5.94 -0.29 -5.75
N GLY A 105 5.49 -0.26 -7.01
CA GLY A 105 6.26 0.29 -8.13
C GLY A 105 6.71 1.73 -7.88
N GLN A 106 5.85 2.58 -7.32
CA GLN A 106 6.25 3.96 -6.99
C GLN A 106 7.32 4.05 -5.88
N VAL A 107 7.35 3.10 -4.94
CA VAL A 107 8.41 3.04 -3.92
C VAL A 107 9.70 2.52 -4.55
N GLU A 108 9.59 1.50 -5.40
CA GLU A 108 10.70 0.92 -6.14
C GLU A 108 11.35 1.92 -7.10
N ASP A 109 10.56 2.68 -7.86
CA ASP A 109 11.04 3.70 -8.81
C ASP A 109 11.95 4.72 -8.11
N VAL A 110 11.56 5.16 -6.91
CA VAL A 110 12.37 6.08 -6.09
C VAL A 110 13.66 5.42 -5.64
N LEU A 111 13.62 4.15 -5.23
CA LEU A 111 14.81 3.42 -4.83
C LEU A 111 15.77 3.20 -6.00
N THR A 112 15.26 2.78 -7.16
CA THR A 112 16.02 2.60 -8.39
C THR A 112 16.67 3.92 -8.82
N HIS A 113 15.92 5.02 -8.76
CA HIS A 113 16.46 6.34 -9.07
C HIS A 113 17.57 6.78 -8.09
N LEU A 114 17.42 6.54 -6.79
CA LEU A 114 18.42 6.97 -5.80
C LEU A 114 19.65 6.05 -5.75
N THR A 115 19.47 4.76 -6.01
CA THR A 115 20.54 3.75 -5.87
C THR A 115 21.25 3.46 -7.18
N GLN A 116 20.62 3.69 -8.34
CA GLN A 116 21.13 3.35 -9.67
C GLN A 116 21.50 1.86 -9.80
N ILE A 117 20.93 1.00 -8.96
CA ILE A 117 21.10 -0.45 -9.03
C ILE A 117 20.28 -0.95 -10.22
N PRO A 118 20.85 -1.78 -11.12
CA PRO A 118 20.10 -2.36 -12.22
C PRO A 118 18.94 -3.22 -11.67
N PRO A 119 17.76 -3.21 -12.32
CA PRO A 119 16.63 -4.01 -11.88
C PRO A 119 17.00 -5.50 -11.89
N VAL A 120 16.40 -6.26 -10.98
CA VAL A 120 16.57 -7.71 -10.94
C VAL A 120 15.88 -8.29 -12.18
N GLU A 121 16.63 -9.02 -13.00
CA GLU A 121 16.06 -9.75 -14.14
C GLU A 121 15.19 -10.89 -13.60
N PHE A 122 13.91 -10.88 -13.93
CA PHE A 122 13.01 -12.00 -13.65
C PHE A 122 13.15 -13.02 -14.77
N GLU A 123 13.62 -14.24 -14.48
CA GLU A 123 13.49 -15.36 -15.41
C GLU A 123 12.00 -15.76 -15.49
N GLU A 124 11.43 -15.76 -16.70
CA GLU A 124 10.05 -16.20 -16.99
C GLU A 124 9.83 -17.69 -16.67
#